data_AF-D2U2A2-F1
#
_entry.id   AF-D2U2A2-F1
#
_cell.length_a   1.000
_cell.length_b   1.000
_cell.length_c   1.000
_cell.angle_alpha   90.00
_cell.angle_beta   90.00
_cell.angle_gamma   90.00
#
_symmetry.space_group_name_H-M   'P 1'
#
loop_
_entity.id
_entity.type
_entity.pdbx_description
1 polymer ?
#
loop_
_entity_poly.entity_id
_entity_poly.type
_entity_poly.pdbx_seq_one_letter_code
_entity_poly.pdbx_strand_id
1 'polypeptide(L)'
;LAIRFLNKTGDGFPYRAFIRVHGIDEAAYIDSDKDFVTVGKILDDNMQHVAHLVIYDRYNLVKFNTATYFEYNATENQIEVNSDTLPLELEFERVDGFRFNLLLKNDD
;
A
#
# COMPACT_ATOMS: atom_id res chain seq x y z
N LEU A 1 -7.63 -2.97 6.90
CA LEU A 1 -6.67 -2.97 5.77
C LEU A 1 -5.37 -3.59 6.24
N ALA A 2 -4.93 -4.67 5.60
CA ALA A 2 -3.59 -5.21 5.80
C ALA A 2 -2.84 -5.24 4.47
N ILE A 3 -1.56 -4.88 4.52
CA ILE A 3 -0.72 -4.77 3.32
C ILE A 3 0.52 -5.64 3.51
N ARG A 4 0.88 -6.38 2.48
CA ARG A 4 2.17 -7.04 2.34
C ARG A 4 2.93 -6.38 1.20
N PHE A 5 4.18 -6.01 1.40
CA PHE A 5 5.01 -5.41 0.35
C PHE A 5 5.84 -6.49 -0.35
N LEU A 6 5.73 -6.60 -1.68
CA LEU A 6 6.45 -7.58 -2.50
C LEU A 6 7.39 -6.88 -3.48
N ASN A 7 8.68 -7.23 -3.43
CA ASN A 7 9.63 -6.75 -4.42
C ASN A 7 9.57 -7.64 -5.68
N LYS A 8 9.18 -7.04 -6.82
CA LYS A 8 9.10 -7.67 -8.14
C LYS A 8 10.06 -7.05 -9.16
N THR A 9 11.02 -6.23 -8.73
CA THR A 9 12.02 -5.62 -9.63
C THR A 9 13.05 -6.61 -10.18
N GLY A 10 13.31 -7.69 -9.43
CA GLY A 10 14.34 -8.68 -9.77
C GLY A 10 15.77 -8.25 -9.38
N ASP A 11 15.95 -7.10 -8.72
CA ASP A 11 17.28 -6.60 -8.31
C ASP A 11 17.85 -7.29 -7.06
N GLY A 12 17.03 -8.04 -6.32
CA GLY A 12 17.42 -8.74 -5.10
C GLY A 12 17.69 -7.83 -3.90
N PHE A 13 17.34 -6.54 -3.98
CA PHE A 13 17.54 -5.59 -2.89
C PHE A 13 16.31 -5.48 -1.99
N PRO A 14 16.50 -5.28 -0.68
CA PRO A 14 15.39 -5.01 0.23
C PRO A 14 14.86 -3.59 0.00
N TYR A 15 13.55 -3.44 0.05
CA TYR A 15 12.85 -2.16 0.04
C TYR A 15 11.99 -2.04 1.29
N ARG A 16 11.57 -0.80 1.61
CA ARG A 16 10.63 -0.55 2.70
C ARG A 16 9.54 0.41 2.26
N ALA A 17 8.30 0.09 2.60
CA ALA A 17 7.18 1.01 2.47
C ALA A 17 6.88 1.67 3.82
N PHE A 18 6.58 2.96 3.80
CA PHE A 18 5.88 3.66 4.86
C PHE A 18 4.48 3.98 4.34
N ILE A 19 3.46 3.71 5.14
CA ILE A 19 2.09 4.06 4.81
C ILE A 19 1.38 4.67 6.01
N ARG A 20 0.62 5.73 5.76
CA ARG A 20 -0.25 6.35 6.75
C ARG A 20 -1.59 6.73 6.11
N VAL A 21 -2.67 6.16 6.62
CA VAL A 21 -4.03 6.53 6.21
C VAL A 21 -4.45 7.79 6.98
N HIS A 22 -4.94 8.81 6.29
CA HIS A 22 -5.40 10.05 6.90
C HIS A 22 -6.60 9.78 7.83
N GLY A 23 -6.64 10.44 8.98
CA GLY A 23 -7.65 10.20 10.02
C GLY A 23 -7.43 8.91 10.82
N ILE A 24 -6.36 8.15 10.53
CA ILE A 24 -5.94 6.97 11.29
C ILE A 24 -4.56 7.26 11.89
N ASP A 25 -4.44 7.15 13.21
CA ASP A 25 -3.23 7.59 13.92
C ASP A 25 -2.03 6.66 13.72
N GLU A 26 -2.27 5.40 13.36
CA GLU A 26 -1.23 4.40 13.20
C GLU A 26 -0.62 4.45 11.79
N ALA A 27 0.60 4.97 11.70
CA ALA A 27 1.44 4.77 10.52
C ALA A 27 2.19 3.44 10.63
N ALA A 28 2.44 2.80 9.48
CA ALA A 28 3.10 1.51 9.42
C ALA A 28 4.35 1.55 8.51
N TYR A 29 5.38 0.83 8.93
CA TYR A 29 6.52 0.48 8.09
C TYR A 29 6.42 -1.00 7.71
N ILE A 30 6.65 -1.30 6.43
CA ILE A 30 6.51 -2.63 5.86
C ILE A 30 7.79 -2.94 5.08
N ASP A 31 8.59 -3.87 5.60
CA ASP A 31 9.77 -4.38 4.86
C ASP A 31 9.30 -5.31 3.73
N SER A 32 9.97 -5.26 2.58
CA SER A 32 9.63 -6.10 1.43
C SER A 32 9.81 -7.60 1.74
N ASP A 33 8.95 -8.41 1.13
CA ASP A 33 8.97 -9.88 1.17
C ASP A 33 8.81 -10.46 2.59
N LYS A 34 8.10 -9.72 3.46
CA LYS A 34 7.64 -10.14 4.79
C LYS A 34 6.14 -10.46 4.79
N ASP A 35 5.59 -10.78 5.96
CA ASP A 35 4.16 -11.04 6.13
C ASP A 35 3.34 -9.74 6.10
N PHE A 36 2.01 -9.86 6.12
CA PHE A 36 1.09 -8.72 6.16
C PHE A 36 1.26 -7.89 7.43
N VAL A 37 1.15 -6.57 7.25
CA VAL A 37 1.10 -5.58 8.33
C VAL A 37 -0.26 -4.91 8.29
N THR A 38 -0.91 -4.79 9.45
CA THR A 38 -2.12 -3.98 9.59
C THR A 38 -1.76 -2.51 9.52
N VAL A 39 -2.37 -1.76 8.61
CA VAL A 39 -2.02 -0.36 8.33
C VAL A 39 -3.14 0.62 8.67
N GLY A 40 -4.29 0.09 9.11
CA GLY A 40 -5.45 0.89 9.49
C GLY A 40 -6.78 0.19 9.30
N LYS A 41 -7.82 0.83 9.83
CA LYS A 41 -9.23 0.44 9.70
C LYS A 41 -9.94 1.45 8.81
N ILE A 42 -10.30 1.03 7.59
CA ILE A 42 -11.16 1.80 6.70
C ILE A 42 -12.59 1.69 7.24
N LEU A 43 -13.26 2.84 7.40
CA LEU A 43 -14.60 2.91 7.96
C LEU A 43 -15.65 2.68 6.87
N ASP A 44 -16.80 2.14 7.27
CA ASP A 44 -18.01 2.08 6.44
C ASP A 44 -18.75 3.41 6.54
N ASP A 45 -18.18 4.44 5.92
CA ASP A 45 -18.68 5.82 5.96
C ASP A 45 -18.96 6.39 4.56
N ASN A 46 -18.88 5.56 3.51
CA ASN A 46 -18.96 5.96 2.10
C ASN A 46 -17.95 7.08 1.73
N MET A 47 -16.82 7.17 2.45
CA MET A 47 -15.75 8.12 2.15
C MET A 47 -14.52 7.42 1.62
N GLN A 48 -13.80 8.13 0.75
CA GLN A 48 -12.44 7.75 0.36
C GLN A 48 -11.45 8.23 1.41
N HIS A 49 -10.67 7.29 1.94
CA HIS A 49 -9.62 7.51 2.92
C HIS A 49 -8.28 7.58 2.18
N VAL A 50 -7.72 8.78 2.10
CA VAL A 50 -6.40 8.98 1.47
C VAL A 50 -5.30 8.36 2.32
N ALA A 51 -4.38 7.65 1.69
CA ALA A 51 -3.19 7.10 2.31
C ALA A 51 -1.92 7.69 1.68
N HIS A 52 -1.07 8.28 2.51
CA HIS A 52 0.27 8.69 2.12
C HIS A 52 1.18 7.46 2.07
N LEU A 53 1.88 7.26 0.95
CA LEU A 53 2.75 6.13 0.69
C LEU A 53 4.15 6.62 0.30
N VAL A 54 5.17 6.13 1.01
CA VAL A 54 6.58 6.40 0.69
C VAL A 54 7.32 5.09 0.55
N ILE A 55 8.07 4.93 -0.54
CA ILE A 55 8.93 3.77 -0.77
C ILE A 55 10.38 4.20 -0.61
N TYR A 56 11.11 3.45 0.20
CA TYR A 56 12.53 3.62 0.45
C TYR A 56 13.33 2.49 -0.18
N ASP A 57 14.47 2.83 -0.78
CA ASP A 57 15.44 1.86 -1.26
C ASP A 57 16.30 1.28 -0.13
N ARG A 58 17.25 0.41 -0.49
CA ARG A 58 18.20 -0.23 0.45
C ARG A 58 19.06 0.76 1.26
N TYR A 59 19.19 2.00 0.80
CA TYR A 59 19.96 3.05 1.46
C TYR A 59 19.07 3.99 2.29
N ASN A 60 17.79 3.65 2.44
CA ASN A 60 16.75 4.51 3.02
C ASN A 60 16.55 5.83 2.27
N LEU A 61 16.88 5.87 0.97
CA LEU A 61 16.56 7.01 0.11
C LEU A 61 15.14 6.85 -0.43
N VAL A 62 14.42 7.97 -0.52
CA VAL A 62 13.07 7.99 -1.06
C VAL A 62 13.13 7.68 -2.55
N LYS A 63 12.54 6.55 -2.95
CA LYS A 63 12.33 6.17 -4.35
C LYS A 63 11.00 6.73 -4.86
N PHE A 64 9.93 6.58 -4.07
CA PHE A 64 8.61 7.13 -4.38
C PHE A 64 8.01 7.83 -3.17
N ASN A 65 7.28 8.91 -3.43
CA ASN A 65 6.48 9.63 -2.45
C ASN A 65 5.16 10.02 -3.11
N THR A 66 4.09 9.28 -2.79
CA THR A 66 2.81 9.36 -3.48
C THR A 66 1.64 9.18 -2.51
N ALA A 67 0.41 9.21 -3.03
CA ALA A 67 -0.80 8.87 -2.30
C ALA A 67 -1.58 7.78 -3.05
N THR A 68 -2.53 7.17 -2.35
CA THR A 68 -3.58 6.30 -2.89
C THR A 68 -4.85 6.50 -2.06
N TYR A 69 -5.98 5.97 -2.50
CA TYR A 69 -7.25 6.08 -1.77
C TYR A 69 -7.83 4.70 -1.52
N PHE A 70 -8.36 4.50 -0.32
CA PHE A 70 -9.10 3.30 0.06
C PHE A 70 -10.52 3.65 0.43
N GLU A 71 -11.47 2.81 0.06
CA GLU A 71 -12.89 3.00 0.36
C GLU A 71 -13.49 1.67 0.81
N TYR A 72 -14.44 1.68 1.73
CA TYR A 72 -15.15 0.46 2.08
C TYR A 72 -16.40 0.30 1.20
N ASN A 73 -16.48 -0.80 0.46
CA ASN A 73 -17.65 -1.20 -0.31
C ASN A 73 -18.53 -2.13 0.55
N ALA A 74 -19.61 -1.58 1.10
CA ALA A 74 -20.56 -2.32 1.93
C ALA A 74 -21.35 -3.40 1.17
N THR A 75 -21.52 -3.24 -0.15
CA THR A 75 -22.26 -4.20 -0.99
C THR A 75 -21.46 -5.49 -1.17
N GLU A 76 -20.16 -5.35 -1.41
CA GLU A 76 -19.25 -6.49 -1.62
C GLU A 76 -18.52 -6.92 -0.35
N ASN A 77 -18.72 -6.19 0.77
CA ASN A 77 -18.06 -6.41 2.06
C ASN A 77 -16.52 -6.47 1.91
N GLN A 78 -15.97 -5.50 1.20
CA GLN A 78 -14.54 -5.41 0.92
C GLN A 78 -14.05 -3.96 0.84
N ILE A 79 -12.75 -3.75 0.93
CA ILE A 79 -12.12 -2.44 0.68
C ILE A 79 -11.83 -2.32 -0.81
N GLU A 80 -12.15 -1.21 -1.47
CA GLU A 80 -11.63 -0.85 -2.80
C GLU A 80 -10.38 0.03 -2.68
N VAL A 81 -9.53 -0.02 -3.71
CA VAL A 81 -8.36 0.83 -3.84
C VAL A 81 -8.42 1.60 -5.16
N ASN A 82 -8.26 2.93 -5.10
CA ASN A 82 -8.01 3.74 -6.28
C ASN A 82 -6.50 3.99 -6.41
N SER A 83 -5.94 3.47 -7.50
CA SER A 83 -4.52 3.49 -7.82
C SER A 83 -4.14 4.55 -8.86
N ASP A 84 -5.04 5.45 -9.26
CA ASP A 84 -4.82 6.43 -10.34
C ASP A 84 -3.69 7.43 -10.03
N THR A 85 -3.32 7.53 -8.75
CA THR A 85 -2.24 8.40 -8.26
C THR A 85 -0.92 7.66 -8.06
N LEU A 86 -0.88 6.34 -8.28
CA LEU A 86 0.34 5.57 -8.15
C LEU A 86 1.25 5.72 -9.38
N PRO A 87 2.58 5.79 -9.17
CA PRO A 87 3.56 5.50 -10.21
C PRO A 87 3.28 4.16 -10.89
N LEU A 88 3.64 4.01 -12.17
CA LEU A 88 3.38 2.80 -12.96
C LEU A 88 4.06 1.55 -12.37
N GLU A 89 5.14 1.76 -11.63
CA GLU A 89 5.94 0.75 -10.95
C GLU A 89 5.28 0.24 -9.67
N LEU A 90 4.22 0.90 -9.18
CA LEU A 90 3.50 0.52 -7.98
C LEU A 90 2.09 0.05 -8.31
N GLU A 91 1.70 -1.07 -7.70
CA GLU A 91 0.36 -1.63 -7.84
C GLU A 91 -0.13 -2.22 -6.53
N PHE A 92 -1.41 -2.00 -6.21
CA PHE A 92 -2.12 -2.79 -5.21
C PHE A 92 -2.86 -3.94 -5.86
N GLU A 93 -2.47 -5.18 -5.52
CA GLU A 93 -3.16 -6.40 -5.92
C GLU A 93 -3.98 -6.93 -4.73
N ARG A 94 -5.28 -7.11 -4.91
CA ARG A 94 -6.17 -7.67 -3.89
C ARG A 94 -5.85 -9.14 -3.66
N VAL A 95 -5.67 -9.52 -2.39
CA VAL A 95 -5.52 -10.92 -1.96
C VAL A 95 -6.83 -11.45 -1.40
N ASP A 96 -7.50 -10.66 -0.57
CA ASP A 96 -8.86 -10.92 -0.08
C ASP A 96 -9.60 -9.60 0.18
N GLY A 97 -10.80 -9.64 0.77
CA GLY A 97 -11.63 -8.45 0.99
C GLY A 97 -10.95 -7.30 1.75
N PHE A 98 -9.92 -7.58 2.56
CA PHE A 98 -9.25 -6.57 3.40
C PHE A 98 -7.72 -6.59 3.30
N ARG A 99 -7.15 -7.48 2.49
CA ARG A 99 -5.71 -7.69 2.33
C ARG A 99 -5.24 -7.42 0.92
N PHE A 100 -4.12 -6.70 0.81
CA PHE A 100 -3.51 -6.34 -0.47
C PHE A 100 -2.02 -6.65 -0.48
N ASN A 101 -1.51 -7.10 -1.63
CA ASN A 101 -0.10 -6.98 -1.94
C ASN A 101 0.14 -5.58 -2.50
N LEU A 102 1.12 -4.85 -1.96
CA LEU A 102 1.75 -3.73 -2.64
C LEU A 102 2.91 -4.30 -3.45
N LEU A 103 2.89 -4.12 -4.77
CA LEU A 103 3.91 -4.60 -5.67
C LEU A 103 4.83 -3.44 -6.06
N LEU A 104 6.14 -3.65 -6.00
CA LEU A 104 7.12 -2.80 -6.67
C LEU A 104 7.67 -3.54 -7.89
N LYS A 105 7.37 -3.03 -9.08
CA LYS A 105 7.79 -3.59 -10.36
C LYS A 105 9.00 -2.83 -10.91
N ASN A 106 9.63 -3.40 -11.92
CA ASN A 106 10.64 -2.69 -12.68
C ASN A 106 9.96 -1.73 -13.68
N ASP A 107 10.62 -0.62 -14.00
CA ASP A 107 10.33 0.11 -15.23
C ASP A 107 10.85 -0.76 -16.39
N ASP A 108 9.96 -1.27 -17.23
CA ASP A 108 10.33 -1.91 -18.50
C ASP A 108 10.68 -0.85 -19.56
#